data_AF-A0A1G9WI65-F1
#
_entry.id   AF-A0A1G9WI65-F1
#
_cell.length_a   1.000
_cell.length_b   1.000
_cell.length_c   1.000
_cell.angle_alpha   90.00
_cell.angle_beta   90.00
_cell.angle_gamma   90.00
#
_symmetry.space_group_name_H-M   'P 1'
#
loop_
_entity.id
_entity.type
_entity.pdbx_description
1 polymer ?
#
loop_
_entity_poly.entity_id
_entity_poly.type
_entity_poly.pdbx_seq_one_letter_code
_entity_poly.pdbx_strand_id
1 'polypeptide(L)'
;MDEVARAAGIGRATLHRHFAGRDALVKALEAFGIAEFEAAVDRAALEDGPAGDALRRLIAEMEPAAELLAFLVTENQLFEGDQVDEGWARLDARVSSLFRRGQEQGEFRIDLSPVWLTEALYGLIGTCAWAAMDGRVAKNDFQYMIAELLLGGARRSVEK
;
A
#
# COMPACT_ATOMS: atom_id res chain seq x y z
N MET A 1 8.66 -0.97 -23.41
CA MET A 1 10.13 -1.00 -23.18
C MET A 1 10.82 0.25 -23.71
N ASP A 2 10.58 0.68 -24.95
CA ASP A 2 11.22 1.88 -25.50
C ASP A 2 10.85 3.16 -24.74
N GLU A 3 9.56 3.33 -24.42
CA GLU A 3 9.09 4.46 -23.63
C GLU A 3 9.67 4.47 -22.22
N VAL A 4 9.77 3.30 -21.58
CA VAL A 4 10.38 3.13 -20.25
C VAL A 4 11.86 3.50 -20.29
N ALA A 5 12.61 3.01 -21.28
CA ALA A 5 14.02 3.34 -21.45
C ALA A 5 14.22 4.86 -21.64
N ARG A 6 13.38 5.47 -22.49
CA ARG A 6 13.36 6.93 -22.71
C ARG A 6 13.05 7.70 -21.44
N ALA A 7 12.04 7.31 -20.69
CA ALA A 7 11.66 7.94 -19.42
C ALA A 7 12.75 7.81 -18.35
N ALA A 8 13.44 6.67 -18.31
CA ALA A 8 14.57 6.43 -17.40
C ALA A 8 15.90 7.05 -17.88
N GLY A 9 15.93 7.72 -19.05
CA GLY A 9 17.14 8.35 -19.60
C GLY A 9 18.23 7.36 -20.01
N ILE A 10 17.88 6.09 -20.28
CA ILE A 10 18.82 5.03 -20.67
C ILE A 10 18.52 4.48 -22.07
N GLY A 11 19.51 3.84 -22.68
CA GLY A 11 19.32 3.15 -23.97
C GLY A 11 18.49 1.86 -23.82
N ARG A 12 17.69 1.53 -24.85
CA ARG A 12 16.91 0.28 -24.92
C ARG A 12 17.77 -0.96 -24.66
N ALA A 13 18.97 -1.01 -25.25
CA ALA A 13 19.90 -2.13 -25.07
C ALA A 13 20.41 -2.27 -23.63
N THR A 14 20.52 -1.15 -22.88
CA THR A 14 20.86 -1.17 -21.46
C THR A 14 19.69 -1.73 -20.65
N LEU A 15 18.47 -1.21 -20.86
CA LEU A 15 17.28 -1.72 -20.18
C LEU A 15 17.08 -3.22 -20.44
N HIS A 16 17.25 -3.66 -21.68
CA HIS A 16 17.10 -5.06 -22.07
C HIS A 16 18.19 -5.97 -21.47
N ARG A 17 19.36 -5.42 -21.15
CA ARG A 17 20.43 -6.16 -20.47
C ARG A 17 20.07 -6.46 -19.01
N HIS A 18 19.27 -5.61 -18.38
CA HIS A 18 18.74 -5.82 -17.03
C HIS A 18 17.46 -6.64 -17.03
N PHE A 19 16.56 -6.39 -17.98
CA PHE A 19 15.25 -7.05 -18.06
C PHE A 19 14.99 -7.56 -19.46
N ALA A 20 14.83 -8.87 -19.61
CA ALA A 20 14.63 -9.54 -20.90
C ALA A 20 13.29 -9.21 -21.60
N GLY A 21 12.47 -8.32 -21.04
CA GLY A 21 11.16 -7.93 -21.56
C GLY A 21 10.34 -7.17 -20.52
N ARG A 22 9.09 -6.87 -20.88
CA ARG A 22 8.13 -6.20 -19.99
C ARG A 22 7.85 -7.06 -18.76
N ASP A 23 7.64 -8.35 -18.94
CA ASP A 23 7.26 -9.26 -17.85
C ASP A 23 8.39 -9.42 -16.84
N ALA A 24 9.65 -9.50 -17.31
CA ALA A 24 10.82 -9.52 -16.44
C ALA A 24 10.99 -8.22 -15.64
N LEU A 25 10.67 -7.06 -16.25
CA LEU A 25 10.67 -5.77 -15.56
C LEU A 25 9.54 -5.70 -14.53
N VAL A 26 8.34 -6.16 -14.88
CA VAL A 26 7.17 -6.22 -14.00
C VAL A 26 7.44 -7.08 -12.76
N LYS A 27 7.99 -8.29 -12.93
CA LYS A 27 8.37 -9.17 -11.81
C LYS A 27 9.44 -8.55 -10.91
N ALA A 28 10.38 -7.82 -11.50
CA ALA A 28 11.38 -7.10 -10.71
C ALA A 28 10.77 -5.93 -9.92
N LEU A 29 9.81 -5.21 -10.51
CA LEU A 29 9.05 -4.16 -9.82
C LEU A 29 8.18 -4.74 -8.70
N GLU A 30 7.58 -5.91 -8.90
CA GLU A 30 6.81 -6.61 -7.86
C GLU A 30 7.69 -6.97 -6.66
N ALA A 31 8.83 -7.65 -6.90
CA ALA A 31 9.78 -7.99 -5.84
C ALA A 31 10.31 -6.73 -5.12
N PHE A 32 10.54 -5.65 -5.86
CA PHE A 32 10.92 -4.36 -5.28
C PHE A 32 9.79 -3.76 -4.44
N GLY A 33 8.53 -3.80 -4.92
CA GLY A 33 7.37 -3.30 -4.20
C GLY A 33 7.11 -4.05 -2.89
N ILE A 34 7.27 -5.38 -2.89
CA ILE A 34 7.20 -6.21 -1.67
C ILE A 34 8.25 -5.74 -0.65
N ALA A 35 9.50 -5.55 -1.09
CA ALA A 35 10.58 -5.12 -0.21
C ALA A 35 10.35 -3.71 0.37
N GLU A 36 9.86 -2.77 -0.46
CA GLU A 36 9.53 -1.41 -0.01
C GLU A 36 8.37 -1.43 1.00
N PHE A 37 7.33 -2.24 0.76
CA PHE A 37 6.21 -2.35 1.67
C PHE A 37 6.61 -3.04 2.98
N GLU A 38 7.41 -4.10 2.91
CA GLU A 38 7.96 -4.76 4.09
C GLU A 38 8.78 -3.79 4.95
N ALA A 39 9.65 -3.00 4.34
CA ALA A 39 10.43 -1.99 5.04
C ALA A 39 9.54 -0.88 5.65
N ALA A 40 8.46 -0.47 4.98
CA ALA A 40 7.50 0.48 5.53
C ALA A 40 6.75 -0.08 6.74
N VAL A 41 6.29 -1.34 6.67
CA VAL A 41 5.62 -2.01 7.79
C VAL A 41 6.56 -2.17 8.98
N ASP A 42 7.84 -2.50 8.74
CA ASP A 42 8.86 -2.60 9.78
C ASP A 42 9.12 -1.26 10.46
N ARG A 43 9.30 -0.18 9.70
CA ARG A 43 9.50 1.18 10.24
C ARG A 43 8.28 1.70 10.99
N ALA A 44 7.07 1.34 10.54
CA ALA A 44 5.83 1.75 11.19
C ALA A 44 5.67 1.15 12.60
N ALA A 45 6.39 0.06 12.92
CA ALA A 45 6.35 -0.63 14.21
C ALA A 45 4.90 -0.86 14.67
N LEU A 46 4.18 -1.72 13.94
CA LEU A 46 2.73 -1.85 14.06
C LEU A 46 2.22 -2.28 15.45
N GLU A 47 3.09 -2.87 16.28
CA GLU A 47 2.76 -3.30 17.64
C GLU A 47 2.95 -2.20 18.69
N ASP A 48 3.61 -1.10 18.34
CA ASP A 48 3.95 -0.05 19.29
C ASP A 48 2.77 0.93 19.50
N GLY A 49 2.31 1.02 20.74
CA GLY A 49 1.28 1.99 21.14
C GLY A 49 -0.12 1.72 20.57
N PRO A 50 -1.01 2.72 20.62
CA PRO A 50 -2.39 2.60 20.15
C PRO A 50 -2.49 2.19 18.68
N ALA A 51 -3.48 1.38 18.34
CA ALA A 51 -3.66 0.87 16.97
C ALA A 51 -3.92 2.02 15.96
N GLY A 52 -4.65 3.04 16.38
CA GLY A 52 -4.86 4.24 15.55
C GLY A 52 -3.57 5.00 15.22
N ASP A 53 -2.64 5.07 16.17
CA ASP A 53 -1.35 5.77 15.98
C ASP A 53 -0.41 4.94 15.10
N ALA A 54 -0.39 3.62 15.28
CA ALA A 54 0.33 2.70 14.41
C ALA A 54 -0.17 2.77 12.95
N LEU A 55 -1.48 2.89 12.74
CA LEU A 55 -2.05 3.06 11.41
C LEU A 55 -1.59 4.39 10.75
N ARG A 56 -1.53 5.48 11.50
CA ARG A 56 -1.00 6.76 10.98
C ARG A 56 0.46 6.66 10.58
N ARG A 57 1.28 5.99 11.40
CA ARG A 57 2.69 5.72 11.04
C ARG A 57 2.79 4.87 9.79
N LEU A 58 1.99 3.81 9.67
CA LEU A 58 1.95 2.97 8.47
C LEU A 58 1.63 3.78 7.21
N ILE A 59 0.60 4.63 7.26
CA ILE A 59 0.23 5.50 6.12
C ILE A 59 1.40 6.42 5.73
N ALA A 60 2.08 7.02 6.72
CA ALA A 60 3.23 7.88 6.48
C ALA A 60 4.42 7.11 5.86
N GLU A 61 4.72 5.91 6.38
CA GLU A 61 5.82 5.08 5.91
C GLU A 61 5.58 4.49 4.51
N MET A 62 4.31 4.32 4.12
CA MET A 62 3.93 3.85 2.78
C MET A 62 3.92 4.95 1.72
N GLU A 63 3.77 6.22 2.10
CA GLU A 63 3.68 7.35 1.16
C GLU A 63 4.80 7.38 0.09
N PRO A 64 6.09 7.17 0.42
CA PRO A 64 7.16 7.18 -0.58
C PRO A 64 7.01 6.11 -1.67
N ALA A 65 6.39 4.97 -1.33
CA ALA A 65 6.16 3.86 -2.24
C ALA A 65 4.73 3.83 -2.82
N ALA A 66 3.86 4.76 -2.43
CA ALA A 66 2.43 4.68 -2.73
C ALA A 66 2.11 4.65 -4.23
N GLU A 67 2.84 5.40 -5.06
CA GLU A 67 2.66 5.43 -6.52
C GLU A 67 3.02 4.07 -7.15
N LEU A 68 4.11 3.44 -6.70
CA LEU A 68 4.51 2.10 -7.13
C LEU A 68 3.50 1.04 -6.68
N LEU A 69 3.10 1.09 -5.40
CA LEU A 69 2.13 0.15 -4.84
C LEU A 69 0.76 0.29 -5.53
N ALA A 70 0.32 1.51 -5.81
CA ALA A 70 -0.89 1.77 -6.58
C ALA A 70 -0.81 1.11 -7.96
N PHE A 71 0.29 1.29 -8.69
CA PHE A 71 0.53 0.63 -9.97
C PHE A 71 0.51 -0.90 -9.86
N LEU A 72 1.20 -1.48 -8.86
CA LEU A 72 1.26 -2.92 -8.66
C LEU A 72 -0.12 -3.53 -8.33
N VAL A 73 -0.93 -2.83 -7.54
CA VAL A 73 -2.27 -3.28 -7.16
C VAL A 73 -3.28 -3.13 -8.29
N THR A 74 -3.26 -2.01 -9.05
CA THR A 74 -4.33 -1.71 -10.02
C THR A 74 -4.01 -2.09 -11.46
N GLU A 75 -2.75 -1.90 -11.90
CA GLU A 75 -2.36 -2.02 -13.32
C GLU A 75 -1.58 -3.30 -13.62
N ASN A 76 -0.95 -3.88 -12.62
CA ASN A 76 -0.13 -5.07 -12.81
C ASN A 76 -0.93 -6.36 -12.80
N GLN A 77 -2.13 -6.37 -12.21
CA GLN A 77 -2.83 -7.59 -11.78
C GLN A 77 -1.82 -8.58 -11.21
N LEU A 78 -1.59 -8.49 -9.90
CA LEU A 78 -0.90 -9.46 -9.02
C LEU A 78 -1.41 -10.93 -9.12
N PHE A 79 -2.16 -11.24 -10.19
CA PHE A 79 -2.86 -12.45 -10.55
C PHE A 79 -2.50 -12.88 -11.98
N GLU A 80 -1.21 -12.84 -12.37
CA GLU A 80 -0.73 -13.73 -13.44
C GLU A 80 -0.79 -15.19 -12.92
N GLY A 81 -2.02 -15.73 -12.80
CA GLY A 81 -2.34 -17.04 -12.23
C GLY A 81 -3.26 -16.99 -11.01
N ASP A 82 -3.80 -18.15 -10.61
CA ASP A 82 -4.72 -18.30 -9.46
C ASP A 82 -4.04 -18.15 -8.08
N GLN A 83 -2.77 -17.72 -8.00
CA GLN A 83 -2.01 -17.68 -6.75
C GLN A 83 -1.44 -16.29 -6.46
N VAL A 84 -1.82 -15.76 -5.30
CA VAL A 84 -1.24 -14.54 -4.70
C VAL A 84 0.20 -14.84 -4.27
N ASP A 85 1.13 -13.95 -4.59
CA ASP A 85 2.52 -14.06 -4.13
C ASP A 85 2.61 -14.08 -2.59
N GLU A 86 3.45 -14.98 -2.05
CA GLU A 86 3.59 -15.20 -0.60
C GLU A 86 4.08 -13.95 0.15
N GLY A 87 4.80 -13.06 -0.53
CA GLY A 87 5.22 -11.75 -0.06
C GLY A 87 4.05 -10.85 0.30
N TRP A 88 3.12 -10.67 -0.64
CA TRP A 88 1.91 -9.87 -0.41
C TRP A 88 1.02 -10.52 0.64
N ALA A 89 0.79 -11.84 0.56
CA ALA A 89 -0.01 -12.54 1.55
C ALA A 89 0.51 -12.37 2.99
N ARG A 90 1.84 -12.37 3.17
CA ARG A 90 2.47 -12.08 4.47
C ARG A 90 2.24 -10.65 4.92
N LEU A 91 2.37 -9.67 4.03
CA LEU A 91 2.17 -8.25 4.34
C LEU A 91 0.71 -7.95 4.71
N ASP A 92 -0.23 -8.53 3.97
CA ASP A 92 -1.67 -8.44 4.24
C ASP A 92 -2.02 -9.02 5.61
N ALA A 93 -1.42 -10.15 5.98
CA ALA A 93 -1.60 -10.74 7.30
C ALA A 93 -1.10 -9.81 8.42
N ARG A 94 0.02 -9.10 8.23
CA ARG A 94 0.56 -8.13 9.21
C ARG A 94 -0.36 -6.92 9.36
N VAL A 95 -0.82 -6.34 8.26
CA VAL A 95 -1.74 -5.18 8.29
C VAL A 95 -3.11 -5.56 8.85
N SER A 96 -3.66 -6.71 8.45
CA SER A 96 -4.91 -7.23 9.01
C SER A 96 -4.79 -7.48 10.52
N SER A 97 -3.63 -7.91 11.00
CA SER A 97 -3.37 -8.09 12.44
C SER A 97 -3.38 -6.78 13.21
N LEU A 98 -2.94 -5.65 12.63
CA LEU A 98 -3.07 -4.32 13.24
C LEU A 98 -4.54 -3.97 13.49
N PHE A 99 -5.42 -4.20 12.51
CA PHE A 99 -6.85 -3.93 12.67
C PHE A 99 -7.50 -4.86 13.70
N ARG A 100 -7.15 -6.15 13.69
CA ARG A 100 -7.60 -7.11 14.69
C ARG A 100 -7.19 -6.67 16.10
N ARG A 101 -5.93 -6.28 16.30
CA ARG A 101 -5.41 -5.78 17.58
C ARG A 101 -6.20 -4.56 18.06
N GLY A 102 -6.46 -3.60 17.17
CA GLY A 102 -7.28 -2.42 17.51
C GLY A 102 -8.74 -2.77 17.86
N GLN A 103 -9.30 -3.81 17.27
CA GLN A 103 -10.63 -4.32 17.63
C GLN A 103 -10.63 -5.01 19.00
N GLU A 104 -9.64 -5.85 19.28
CA GLU A 104 -9.47 -6.53 20.58
C GLU A 104 -9.27 -5.52 21.72
N GLN A 105 -8.61 -4.39 21.44
CA GLN A 105 -8.41 -3.28 22.36
C GLN A 105 -9.61 -2.33 22.45
N GLY A 106 -10.62 -2.50 21.59
CA GLY A 106 -11.83 -1.67 21.56
C GLY A 106 -11.65 -0.29 20.92
N GLU A 107 -10.51 0.00 20.27
CA GLU A 107 -10.26 1.23 19.51
C GLU A 107 -11.06 1.25 18.20
N PHE A 108 -11.14 0.10 17.52
CA PHE A 108 -11.84 -0.05 16.24
C PHE A 108 -13.17 -0.78 16.39
N ARG A 109 -14.13 -0.45 15.53
CA ARG A 109 -15.44 -1.12 15.45
C ARG A 109 -15.29 -2.55 14.95
N ILE A 110 -16.13 -3.45 15.46
CA ILE A 110 -16.04 -4.90 15.22
C ILE A 110 -16.98 -5.42 14.12
N ASP A 111 -17.91 -4.59 13.66
CA ASP A 111 -18.86 -4.93 12.60
C ASP A 111 -18.24 -4.84 11.20
N LEU A 112 -17.05 -4.25 11.06
CA LEU A 112 -16.22 -4.31 9.87
C LEU A 112 -15.09 -5.31 10.10
N SER A 113 -14.86 -6.23 9.17
CA SER A 113 -13.80 -7.23 9.33
C SER A 113 -12.40 -6.60 9.20
N PRO A 114 -11.36 -7.15 9.86
CA PRO A 114 -9.97 -6.71 9.67
C PRO A 114 -9.52 -6.76 8.21
N VAL A 115 -9.98 -7.77 7.46
CA VAL A 115 -9.72 -7.92 6.02
C VAL A 115 -10.33 -6.74 5.25
N TRP A 116 -11.60 -6.41 5.50
CA TRP A 116 -12.24 -5.26 4.83
C TRP A 116 -11.53 -3.92 5.13
N LEU A 117 -11.10 -3.72 6.38
CA LEU A 117 -10.36 -2.52 6.75
C LEU A 117 -8.98 -2.44 6.07
N THR A 118 -8.35 -3.58 5.86
CA THR A 118 -7.09 -3.71 5.10
C THR A 118 -7.30 -3.34 3.62
N GLU A 119 -8.32 -3.92 2.98
CA GLU A 119 -8.71 -3.57 1.60
C GLU A 119 -9.04 -2.08 1.44
N ALA A 120 -9.79 -1.51 2.40
CA ALA A 120 -10.13 -0.09 2.40
C ALA A 120 -8.87 0.79 2.52
N LEU A 121 -7.91 0.43 3.37
CA LEU A 121 -6.63 1.13 3.48
C LEU A 121 -5.89 1.15 2.13
N TYR A 122 -5.75 0.00 1.48
CA TYR A 122 -5.06 -0.10 0.20
C TYR A 122 -5.78 0.67 -0.90
N GLY A 123 -7.12 0.57 -0.95
CA GLY A 123 -7.94 1.34 -1.87
C GLY A 123 -7.77 2.85 -1.69
N LEU A 124 -7.70 3.33 -0.45
CA LEU A 124 -7.47 4.75 -0.14
C LEU A 124 -6.06 5.21 -0.53
N ILE A 125 -5.03 4.43 -0.20
CA ILE A 125 -3.64 4.71 -0.59
C ILE A 125 -3.52 4.80 -2.11
N GLY A 126 -4.01 3.79 -2.83
CA GLY A 126 -3.94 3.75 -4.28
C GLY A 126 -4.71 4.89 -4.94
N THR A 127 -5.96 5.13 -4.50
CA THR A 127 -6.78 6.22 -5.05
C THR A 127 -6.18 7.59 -4.77
N CYS A 128 -5.63 7.80 -3.58
CA CYS A 128 -5.00 9.06 -3.21
C CYS A 128 -3.70 9.29 -4.00
N ALA A 129 -2.89 8.24 -4.21
CA ALA A 129 -1.69 8.31 -5.03
C ALA A 129 -2.02 8.73 -6.47
N TRP A 130 -2.98 8.05 -7.12
CA TRP A 130 -3.43 8.42 -8.46
C TRP A 130 -4.00 9.84 -8.53
N ALA A 131 -4.82 10.23 -7.55
CA ALA A 131 -5.37 11.58 -7.51
C ALA A 131 -4.30 12.67 -7.34
N ALA A 132 -3.25 12.40 -6.55
CA ALA A 132 -2.14 13.31 -6.37
C ALA A 132 -1.27 13.41 -7.64
N MET A 133 -1.00 12.28 -8.31
CA MET A 133 -0.28 12.23 -9.58
C MET A 133 -0.98 13.02 -10.69
N ASP A 134 -2.32 12.93 -10.75
CA ASP A 134 -3.14 13.68 -11.69
C ASP A 134 -3.31 15.18 -11.32
N GLY A 135 -2.80 15.61 -10.16
CA GLY A 135 -2.98 16.97 -9.65
C GLY A 135 -4.42 17.28 -9.22
N ARG A 136 -5.26 16.26 -8.98
CA ARG A 136 -6.65 16.41 -8.52
C ARG A 136 -6.74 16.72 -7.02
N VAL A 137 -5.73 16.32 -6.25
CA VAL A 137 -5.58 16.62 -4.82
C VAL A 137 -4.14 17.05 -4.52
N ALA A 138 -3.91 17.75 -3.41
CA ALA A 138 -2.58 18.16 -3.00
C ALA A 138 -1.80 16.96 -2.44
N LYS A 139 -0.57 16.73 -2.95
CA LYS A 139 0.31 15.65 -2.46
C LYS A 139 0.59 15.76 -0.97
N ASN A 140 0.72 16.98 -0.45
CA ASN A 140 0.99 17.21 0.98
C ASN A 140 -0.15 16.80 1.91
N ASP A 141 -1.36 16.58 1.38
CA ASP A 141 -2.53 16.16 2.16
C ASP A 141 -2.70 14.63 2.18
N PHE A 142 -1.80 13.86 1.52
CA PHE A 142 -1.90 12.40 1.34
C PHE A 142 -2.17 11.66 2.66
N GLN A 143 -1.31 11.87 3.65
CA GLN A 143 -1.42 11.20 4.95
C GLN A 143 -2.71 11.60 5.68
N TYR A 144 -3.05 12.89 5.66
CA TYR A 144 -4.22 13.44 6.33
C TYR A 144 -5.52 12.88 5.75
N MET A 145 -5.69 12.94 4.42
CA MET A 145 -6.91 12.47 3.75
C MET A 145 -7.18 11.00 4.02
N ILE A 146 -6.16 10.15 3.93
CA ILE A 146 -6.30 8.71 4.16
C ILE A 146 -6.60 8.43 5.63
N ALA A 147 -5.80 8.99 6.54
CA ALA A 147 -5.94 8.71 7.96
C ALA A 147 -7.28 9.20 8.52
N GLU A 148 -7.72 10.42 8.18
CA GLU A 148 -8.99 10.95 8.68
C GLU A 148 -10.19 10.18 8.12
N LEU A 149 -10.20 9.84 6.82
CA LEU A 149 -11.32 9.12 6.23
C LEU A 149 -11.43 7.70 6.79
N LEU A 150 -10.29 6.99 6.89
CA LEU A 150 -10.27 5.63 7.41
C LEU A 150 -10.56 5.58 8.91
N LEU A 151 -9.87 6.37 9.73
CA LEU A 151 -10.08 6.38 11.18
C LEU A 151 -11.44 6.95 11.56
N GLY A 152 -11.97 7.91 10.80
CA GLY A 152 -13.32 8.44 11.01
C GLY A 152 -14.41 7.36 10.86
N GLY A 153 -14.23 6.41 9.95
CA GLY A 153 -15.16 5.29 9.77
C GLY A 153 -14.86 4.06 10.63
N ALA A 154 -13.57 3.80 10.93
CA ALA A 154 -13.11 2.59 11.60
C ALA A 154 -13.13 2.67 13.12
N ARG A 155 -12.99 3.87 13.70
CA ARG A 155 -13.06 4.03 15.16
C ARG A 155 -14.42 3.63 15.69
N ARG A 156 -14.42 3.02 16.86
CA ARG A 156 -15.66 2.71 17.56
C ARG A 156 -16.36 4.02 17.96
N SER A 157 -17.50 4.33 17.35
CA SER A 157 -18.37 5.37 17.87
C SER A 157 -19.00 4.87 19.18
N VAL A 158 -18.93 5.68 20.23
CA VAL A 158 -19.58 5.40 21.52
C VAL A 158 -21.00 5.97 21.55
N GLU A 159 -21.55 6.41 20.41
CA GLU A 159 -22.92 6.92 20.38
C GLU A 159 -23.90 5.84 20.85
N LYS A 160 -24.55 6.17 21.98
CA LYS A 160 -25.64 5.44 22.63
C LYS A 160 -26.96 5.70 21.96
#